data_AF-A0A540R492-F1
#
_entry.id   AF-A0A540R492-F1
#
_cell.length_a   1.000
_cell.length_b   1.000
_cell.length_c   1.000
_cell.angle_alpha   90.00
_cell.angle_beta   90.00
_cell.angle_gamma   90.00
#
_symmetry.space_group_name_H-M   'P 1'
#
loop_
_entity.id
_entity.type
_entity.pdbx_description
1 polymer ?
#
loop_
_entity_poly.entity_id
_entity_poly.type
_entity_poly.pdbx_seq_one_letter_code
_entity_poly.pdbx_strand_id
1 'polypeptide(L)'
;MPEQSALAAAVLAGETPVFHPNTGEPFAEVTHLHPAAAAGLDVPRYCQLCGRRMVVQVRPDGWSARCSRHGELDSDWLYEEHLPA
;
A
#
# COMPACT_ATOMS: atom_id res chain seq x y z
N MET A 1 12.50 3.22 -18.38
CA MET A 1 11.48 2.47 -17.63
C MET A 1 11.86 2.66 -16.17
N PRO A 2 11.08 3.34 -15.31
CA PRO A 2 11.50 3.37 -13.91
C PRO A 2 11.54 1.92 -13.46
N GLU A 3 12.69 1.49 -12.99
CA GLU A 3 12.88 0.24 -12.27
C GLU A 3 11.73 0.08 -11.28
N GLN A 4 10.81 -0.84 -11.58
CA GLN A 4 9.57 -0.97 -10.83
C GLN A 4 9.91 -1.15 -9.36
N SER A 5 9.35 -0.28 -8.53
CA SER A 5 9.46 -0.39 -7.08
C SER A 5 9.13 -1.83 -6.67
N ALA A 6 10.02 -2.46 -5.90
CA ALA A 6 9.78 -3.82 -5.39
C ALA A 6 8.47 -3.89 -4.58
N LEU A 7 8.12 -2.79 -3.89
CA LEU A 7 6.83 -2.66 -3.23
C LEU A 7 5.67 -2.70 -4.23
N ALA A 8 5.71 -1.87 -5.28
CA ALA A 8 4.67 -1.86 -6.31
C ALA A 8 4.50 -3.21 -6.99
N ALA A 9 5.61 -3.87 -7.36
CA ALA A 9 5.58 -5.19 -7.97
C ALA A 9 4.89 -6.22 -7.08
N ALA A 10 5.23 -6.27 -5.79
CA ALA A 10 4.63 -7.21 -4.84
C ALA A 10 3.11 -6.96 -4.64
N VAL A 11 2.69 -5.70 -4.58
CA VAL A 11 1.27 -5.35 -4.43
C VAL A 11 0.48 -5.71 -5.70
N LEU A 12 1.00 -5.36 -6.88
CA LEU A 12 0.35 -5.65 -8.17
C LEU A 12 0.27 -7.14 -8.45
N ALA A 13 1.26 -7.92 -8.00
CA ALA A 13 1.24 -9.38 -8.08
C ALA A 13 0.28 -10.05 -7.08
N GLY A 14 -0.31 -9.29 -6.14
CA GLY A 14 -1.18 -9.84 -5.10
C GLY A 14 -0.43 -10.71 -4.09
N GLU A 15 0.86 -10.48 -3.88
CA GLU A 15 1.65 -11.24 -2.90
C GLU A 15 1.10 -11.03 -1.49
N THR A 16 1.11 -12.10 -0.68
CA THR A 16 0.76 -11.97 0.73
C THR A 16 1.77 -11.07 1.45
N PRO A 17 1.31 -10.01 2.13
CA PRO A 17 2.20 -9.07 2.79
C PRO A 17 2.97 -9.75 3.95
N VAL A 18 4.24 -9.36 4.15
CA VAL A 18 5.06 -9.80 5.30
C VAL A 18 4.72 -8.98 6.54
N PHE A 19 4.37 -7.71 6.34
CA PHE A 19 3.96 -6.77 7.38
C PHE A 19 2.61 -6.14 7.01
N HIS A 20 1.75 -5.93 8.00
CA HIS A 20 0.44 -5.34 7.79
C HIS A 20 0.56 -3.87 7.33
N PRO A 21 -0.02 -3.47 6.18
CA PRO A 21 0.19 -2.14 5.60
C PRO A 21 -0.28 -0.95 6.45
N ASN A 22 -1.25 -1.15 7.36
CA ASN A 22 -1.77 -0.08 8.22
C ASN A 22 -1.23 -0.08 9.66
N THR A 23 -0.53 -1.14 10.11
CA THR A 23 -0.01 -1.21 11.50
C THR A 23 1.51 -1.36 11.55
N GLY A 24 2.12 -1.95 10.52
CA GLY A 24 3.56 -2.24 10.47
C GLY A 24 3.98 -3.46 11.27
N GLU A 25 3.03 -4.17 11.89
CA GLU A 25 3.27 -5.44 12.58
C GLU A 25 3.44 -6.59 11.58
N PRO A 26 4.08 -7.71 11.95
CA PRO A 26 4.11 -8.91 11.11
C PRO A 26 2.69 -9.32 10.70
N PHE A 27 2.51 -9.68 9.43
CA PHE A 27 1.19 -10.03 8.91
C PHE A 27 0.67 -11.31 9.57
N ALA A 28 -0.54 -11.24 10.10
CA ALA A 28 -1.25 -12.34 10.73
C ALA A 28 -2.72 -12.30 10.29
N GLU A 29 -3.40 -13.45 10.34
CA GLU A 29 -4.83 -13.54 9.99
C GLU A 29 -5.71 -12.62 10.83
N VAL A 30 -5.29 -12.32 12.07
CA VAL A 30 -6.01 -11.43 12.98
C VAL A 30 -5.07 -10.31 13.40
N THR A 31 -5.45 -9.06 13.09
CA THR A 31 -4.76 -7.85 13.53
C THR A 31 -5.81 -6.84 13.96
N HIS A 32 -5.55 -6.14 15.07
CA HIS A 32 -6.42 -5.06 15.51
C HIS A 32 -6.19 -3.82 14.64
N LEU A 33 -7.20 -3.45 13.85
CA LEU A 33 -7.14 -2.30 12.96
C LEU A 33 -7.98 -1.15 13.50
N HIS A 34 -7.51 0.07 13.22
CA HIS A 34 -8.34 1.25 13.35
C HIS A 34 -9.57 1.12 12.42
N PRO A 35 -10.78 1.55 12.81
CA PRO A 35 -11.99 1.34 12.01
C PRO A 35 -11.89 1.81 10.56
N ALA A 36 -11.19 2.92 10.30
CA ALA A 36 -10.95 3.41 8.93
C ALA A 36 -10.10 2.45 8.09
N ALA A 37 -9.07 1.84 8.67
CA ALA A 37 -8.25 0.83 8.00
C ALA A 37 -9.02 -0.48 7.78
N ALA A 38 -9.80 -0.91 8.78
CA ALA A 38 -10.68 -2.08 8.65
C ALA A 38 -11.74 -1.90 7.54
N ALA A 39 -12.20 -0.67 7.31
CA ALA A 39 -13.12 -0.32 6.24
C ALA A 39 -12.45 -0.09 4.87
N GLY A 40 -11.13 -0.24 4.76
CA GLY A 40 -10.38 0.03 3.53
C GLY A 40 -10.29 1.50 3.13
N LEU A 41 -10.62 2.43 4.04
CA LEU A 41 -10.62 3.88 3.79
C LEU A 41 -9.29 4.56 4.15
N ASP A 42 -8.38 3.86 4.81
CA ASP A 42 -7.06 4.39 5.15
C ASP A 42 -6.00 3.90 4.18
N VAL A 43 -5.11 4.80 3.81
CA VAL A 43 -3.97 4.54 2.91
C VAL A 43 -2.90 3.70 3.60
N PRO A 44 -2.11 2.90 2.86
CA PRO A 44 -1.04 2.10 3.47
C PRO A 44 0.01 3.03 4.09
N ARG A 45 0.26 2.85 5.39
CA ARG A 45 1.20 3.67 6.18
C ARG A 45 2.57 3.01 6.32
N TYR A 46 2.64 1.70 6.13
CA TYR A 46 3.82 0.87 6.32
C TYR A 46 4.07 -0.01 5.10
N CYS A 47 5.35 -0.19 4.77
CA CYS A 47 5.76 -1.03 3.65
C CYS A 47 5.50 -2.51 3.98
N GLN A 48 4.74 -3.19 3.13
CA GLN A 48 4.38 -4.61 3.36
C GLN A 48 5.57 -5.58 3.32
N LEU A 49 6.71 -5.15 2.77
CA LEU A 49 7.92 -5.96 2.65
C LEU A 49 8.87 -5.83 3.86
N CYS A 50 8.84 -4.70 4.58
CA CYS A 50 9.80 -4.48 5.69
C CYS A 50 9.28 -3.74 6.91
N GLY A 51 7.98 -3.43 6.97
CA GLY A 51 7.35 -2.80 8.13
C GLY A 51 7.78 -1.35 8.40
N ARG A 52 8.58 -0.73 7.51
CA ARG A 52 8.97 0.68 7.67
C ARG A 52 7.79 1.59 7.39
N ARG A 53 7.61 2.60 8.25
CA ARG A 53 6.70 3.70 8.00
C ARG A 53 7.10 4.42 6.71
N MET A 54 6.14 4.63 5.83
CA MET A 54 6.31 5.27 4.54
C MET A 54 6.01 6.77 4.64
N VAL A 55 6.54 7.54 3.69
CA VAL A 55 6.06 8.90 3.45
C VAL A 55 4.83 8.77 2.55
N VAL A 56 3.70 9.27 2.99
CA VAL A 56 2.42 9.15 2.27
C VAL A 56 1.88 10.53 1.98
N GLN A 57 1.50 10.75 0.73
CA GLN A 57 0.80 11.95 0.28
C GLN A 57 -0.59 11.54 -0.22
N VAL A 58 -1.63 12.05 0.44
CA VAL A 58 -3.01 11.91 -0.02
C VAL A 58 -3.33 13.06 -0.97
N ARG A 59 -3.96 12.75 -2.09
CA ARG A 59 -4.45 13.66 -3.13
C ARG A 59 -5.98 13.48 -3.25
N PRO A 60 -6.73 14.44 -3.84
CA PRO A 60 -8.17 14.29 -4.03
C PRO A 60 -8.57 13.08 -4.89
N ASP A 61 -7.69 12.68 -5.81
CA ASP A 61 -7.85 11.62 -6.80
C ASP A 61 -7.15 10.31 -6.44
N GLY A 62 -6.38 10.27 -5.35
CA GLY A 62 -5.61 9.08 -4.99
C GLY A 62 -4.57 9.34 -3.91
N TRP A 63 -3.52 8.53 -3.89
CA TRP A 63 -2.41 8.67 -2.96
C TRP A 63 -1.12 8.08 -3.53
N SER A 64 0.01 8.62 -3.08
CA SER A 64 1.32 7.98 -3.25
C SER A 64 1.93 7.64 -1.89
N ALA A 65 2.61 6.50 -1.82
CA ALA A 65 3.28 6.02 -0.63
C ALA A 65 4.69 5.55 -0.98
N ARG A 66 5.70 6.16 -0.34
CA ARG A 66 7.11 5.88 -0.63
C ARG A 66 7.81 5.22 0.55
N CYS A 67 8.28 3.99 0.32
CA CYS A 67 9.25 3.32 1.17
C CYS A 67 10.66 3.74 0.77
N SER A 68 11.49 4.11 1.75
CA SER A 68 12.90 4.46 1.49
C SER A 68 13.77 3.32 0.96
N ARG A 69 13.31 2.05 1.10
CA ARG A 69 14.04 0.86 0.63
C ARG A 69 13.42 0.22 -0.60
N HIS A 70 12.09 0.10 -0.62
CA HIS A 70 11.41 -0.69 -1.64
C HIS A 70 10.75 0.16 -2.72
N GLY A 71 10.84 1.48 -2.63
CA GLY A 71 10.33 2.41 -3.64
C GLY A 71 8.92 2.90 -3.36
N GLU A 72 8.29 3.42 -4.41
CA GLU A 72 6.99 4.06 -4.39
C GLU A 72 5.87 3.10 -4.78
N LEU A 73 4.70 3.28 -4.19
CA LEU A 73 3.42 2.68 -4.54
C LEU A 73 2.44 3.83 -4.76
N ASP A 74 1.89 3.92 -5.95
CA ASP A 74 0.83 4.89 -6.26
C ASP A 74 -0.49 4.14 -6.46
N SER A 75 -1.57 4.75 -5.98
CA SER A 75 -2.89 4.19 -6.15
C SER A 75 -3.30 4.12 -7.62
N ASP A 76 -2.76 4.99 -8.48
CA ASP A 76 -2.97 5.02 -9.94
C ASP A 76 -2.63 3.70 -10.64
N TRP A 77 -1.86 2.84 -10.00
CA TRP A 77 -1.47 1.54 -10.54
C TRP A 77 -2.40 0.41 -10.07
N LEU A 78 -3.17 0.64 -9.01
CA LEU A 78 -4.02 -0.36 -8.37
C LEU A 78 -5.44 -0.39 -8.91
N TYR A 79 -5.93 0.75 -9.39
CA TYR A 79 -7.26 0.85 -9.98
C TYR A 79 -7.21 0.83 -11.50
N GLU A 80 -7.96 -0.09 -12.08
CA GLU A 80 -8.30 -0.07 -13.49
C GLU A 80 -9.64 0.65 -13.64
N GLU A 81 -9.60 1.92 -14.06
CA GLU A 81 -10.81 2.74 -14.19
C GLU A 81 -11.69 2.21 -15.34
N HIS A 82 -12.74 1.46 -15.00
CA HIS A 82 -13.80 1.11 -15.92
C HIS A 82 -14.96 2.09 -15.75
N LEU A 83 -14.85 3.27 -16.35
CA LEU A 83 -16.01 4.15 -16.51
C LEU A 83 -16.98 3.52 -17.51
N PRO A 84 -18.24 3.24 -17.14
CA PRO A 84 -19.26 2.96 -18.14
C PRO A 84 -19.47 4.23 -19.00
N ALA A 85 -19.61 4.01 -20.31
CA ALA A 85 -19.88 5.06 -21.30
C ALA A 85 -21.19 5.82 -21.04
#